data_AF-A0A3D3RH44-F1
#
_entry.id   AF-A0A3D3RH44-F1
#
_cell.length_a   1.000
_cell.length_b   1.000
_cell.length_c   1.000
_cell.angle_alpha   90.00
_cell.angle_beta   90.00
_cell.angle_gamma   90.00
#
_symmetry.space_group_name_H-M   'P 1'
#
loop_
_entity.id
_entity.type
_entity.pdbx_description
1 polymer ?
#
loop_
_entity_poly.entity_id
_entity_poly.type
_entity_poly.pdbx_seq_one_letter_code
_entity_poly.pdbx_strand_id
1 'polypeptide(L)'
;MDKLKPLIVHKFWIILFIALLLPVIGWSMATGSLAKEIEERKSSIDQAFTDAQVSPNPPNQTWSTALKQINEEKRKYNAESTKYLWEKQKELFVWPPDIATLMTETPHRGEISIKPRNLYRSAYKFEILRAYKLANPFSLKDGKGLVDLNPNIIPHVPFDKWRNVSPTSEDMWDAQEDVWLVSSIMEAIAKVNKDSGASNISESPIRQISVLELRGGTVGDDGSAPAG
;
A
#
# COMPACT_ATOMS: atom_id res chain seq x y z
N MET A 1 -11.09 102.25 -36.32
CA MET A 1 -10.88 101.05 -37.17
C MET A 1 -9.45 100.94 -37.71
N ASP A 2 -8.46 101.66 -37.18
CA ASP A 2 -7.07 101.61 -37.69
C ASP A 2 -6.19 100.49 -37.11
N LYS A 3 -6.58 99.87 -35.98
CA LYS A 3 -5.82 98.75 -35.39
C LYS A 3 -5.96 97.42 -36.16
N LEU A 4 -6.90 97.33 -37.11
CA LEU A 4 -7.19 96.10 -37.88
C LEU A 4 -6.61 96.13 -39.32
N LYS A 5 -6.10 97.27 -39.81
CA LYS A 5 -5.48 97.38 -41.13
C LYS A 5 -4.28 96.44 -41.36
N PRO A 6 -3.34 96.26 -40.40
CA PRO A 6 -2.19 95.37 -40.60
C PRO A 6 -2.63 93.91 -40.80
N LEU A 7 -3.68 93.51 -40.08
CA LEU A 7 -4.29 92.18 -40.17
C LEU A 7 -4.93 91.92 -41.54
N ILE A 8 -5.59 92.91 -42.16
CA ILE A 8 -6.18 92.75 -43.50
C ILE A 8 -5.11 92.67 -44.60
N VAL A 9 -4.00 93.41 -44.45
CA VAL A 9 -2.88 93.40 -45.41
C VAL A 9 -2.08 92.09 -45.33
N HIS A 10 -1.86 91.57 -44.12
CA HIS A 10 -1.05 90.34 -43.90
C HIS A 10 -1.89 89.07 -43.70
N LYS A 11 -3.22 89.13 -43.89
CA LYS A 11 -4.17 88.01 -43.68
C LYS A 11 -3.73 86.72 -44.39
N PHE A 12 -3.20 86.84 -45.61
CA PHE A 12 -2.71 85.71 -46.39
C PHE A 12 -1.53 85.02 -45.68
N TRP A 13 -0.53 85.80 -45.26
CA TRP A 13 0.66 85.28 -44.59
C TRP A 13 0.36 84.71 -43.20
N ILE A 14 -0.56 85.32 -42.46
CA ILE A 14 -0.99 84.82 -41.14
C ILE A 14 -1.73 83.49 -41.28
N ILE A 15 -2.69 83.39 -42.22
CA ILE A 15 -3.43 82.16 -42.46
C ILE A 15 -2.51 81.07 -43.02
N LEU A 16 -1.57 81.43 -43.91
CA LEU A 16 -0.57 80.49 -44.44
C LEU A 16 0.31 79.92 -43.33
N PHE A 17 0.79 80.76 -42.40
CA PHE A 17 1.62 80.30 -41.29
C PHE A 17 0.86 79.36 -40.34
N ILE A 18 -0.40 79.69 -40.04
CA ILE A 18 -1.27 78.81 -39.24
C ILE A 18 -1.56 77.50 -39.97
N ALA A 19 -1.88 77.57 -41.28
CA ALA A 19 -2.13 76.39 -42.10
C ALA A 19 -0.90 75.49 -42.25
N LEU A 20 0.31 76.06 -42.18
CA LEU A 20 1.57 75.31 -42.21
C LEU A 20 1.92 74.69 -40.84
N LEU A 21 1.55 75.34 -39.74
CA LEU A 21 1.78 74.84 -38.38
C LEU A 21 0.82 73.72 -37.96
N LEU A 22 -0.46 73.81 -38.35
CA LEU A 22 -1.48 72.83 -37.94
C LEU A 22 -1.13 71.37 -38.31
N PRO A 23 -0.64 71.05 -39.52
CA PRO A 23 -0.22 69.69 -39.87
C PRO A 23 0.95 69.18 -39.04
N VAL A 24 1.93 70.05 -38.74
CA VAL A 24 3.12 69.67 -37.95
C VAL A 24 2.74 69.36 -36.51
N ILE A 25 1.89 70.20 -35.92
CA ILE A 25 1.40 70.03 -34.55
C ILE A 25 0.48 68.80 -34.46
N GLY A 26 -0.43 68.62 -35.43
CA GLY A 26 -1.31 67.46 -35.50
C GLY A 26 -0.54 66.15 -35.69
N TRP A 27 0.45 66.14 -36.57
CA TRP A 27 1.34 65.00 -36.77
C TRP A 27 2.13 64.66 -35.50
N SER A 28 2.71 65.65 -34.83
CA SER A 28 3.47 65.42 -33.60
C SER A 28 2.59 64.89 -32.45
N MET A 29 1.36 65.39 -32.30
CA MET A 29 0.45 64.90 -31.28
C MET A 29 -0.05 63.48 -31.59
N ALA A 30 -0.41 63.19 -32.84
CA ALA A 30 -0.89 61.87 -33.25
C ALA A 30 0.20 60.81 -33.19
N THR A 31 1.43 61.14 -33.61
CA THR A 31 2.55 60.19 -33.54
C THR A 31 3.03 59.98 -32.10
N GLY A 32 2.99 61.01 -31.26
CA GLY A 32 3.32 60.89 -29.84
C GLY A 32 2.34 60.00 -29.07
N SER A 33 1.02 60.14 -29.30
CA SER A 33 0.02 59.29 -28.63
C SER A 33 0.11 57.84 -29.08
N LEU A 34 0.27 57.59 -30.39
CA LEU A 34 0.44 56.24 -30.94
C LEU A 34 1.73 55.58 -30.46
N ALA A 35 2.85 56.32 -30.40
CA ALA A 35 4.12 55.78 -29.89
C ALA A 35 4.00 55.38 -28.42
N LYS A 36 3.34 56.20 -27.60
CA LYS A 36 3.10 55.91 -26.18
C LYS A 36 2.21 54.67 -26.00
N GLU A 37 1.13 54.55 -26.75
CA GLU A 37 0.24 53.39 -26.68
C GLU A 37 0.96 52.09 -27.12
N ILE A 38 1.83 52.17 -28.13
CA ILE A 38 2.66 51.05 -28.57
C ILE A 38 3.64 50.64 -27.47
N GLU A 39 4.29 51.60 -26.82
CA GLU A 39 5.24 51.33 -25.73
C GLU A 39 4.55 50.72 -24.50
N GLU A 40 3.38 51.24 -24.12
CA GLU A 40 2.56 50.67 -23.04
C GLU A 40 2.13 49.23 -23.34
N ARG A 41 1.63 48.96 -24.55
CA ARG A 41 1.25 47.61 -24.97
C ARG A 41 2.46 46.69 -25.01
N LYS A 42 3.58 47.14 -25.56
CA LYS A 42 4.82 46.35 -25.62
C LYS A 42 5.31 46.01 -24.22
N SER A 43 5.35 46.98 -23.31
CA SER A 43 5.73 46.74 -21.91
C SER A 43 4.78 45.75 -21.23
N SER A 44 3.47 45.83 -21.48
CA SER A 44 2.50 44.88 -20.92
C SER A 44 2.69 43.46 -21.45
N ILE A 45 3.05 43.32 -22.73
CA ILE A 45 3.34 42.03 -23.37
C ILE A 45 4.65 41.47 -22.81
N ASP A 46 5.71 42.27 -22.74
CA ASP A 46 7.02 41.85 -22.20
C ASP A 46 6.90 41.45 -20.73
N GLN A 47 6.10 42.16 -19.95
CA GLN A 47 5.80 41.82 -18.56
C GLN A 47 4.99 40.51 -18.46
N ALA A 48 3.93 40.35 -19.26
CA ALA A 48 3.17 39.11 -19.30
C ALA A 48 4.01 37.90 -19.73
N PHE A 49 4.95 38.09 -20.65
CA PHE A 49 5.91 37.05 -21.04
C PHE A 49 6.88 36.70 -19.91
N THR A 50 7.33 37.70 -19.15
CA THR A 50 8.22 37.48 -18.00
C THR A 50 7.48 36.77 -16.86
N ASP A 51 6.24 37.18 -16.56
CA ASP A 51 5.42 36.58 -15.52
C ASP A 51 4.97 35.15 -15.86
N ALA A 52 4.83 34.82 -17.14
CA ALA A 52 4.49 33.48 -17.61
C ALA A 52 5.69 32.51 -17.66
N GLN A 53 6.93 32.99 -17.48
CA GLN A 53 8.08 32.10 -17.38
C GLN A 53 8.02 31.30 -16.08
N VAL A 54 8.05 29.97 -16.21
CA VAL A 54 8.10 29.07 -15.06
C VAL A 54 9.37 29.38 -14.26
N SER A 55 9.20 29.72 -12.98
CA SER A 55 10.32 29.96 -12.06
C SER A 55 11.34 28.81 -12.14
N PRO A 56 12.66 29.09 -12.11
CA PRO A 56 13.71 28.07 -12.20
C PRO A 56 13.61 26.95 -11.16
N ASN A 57 12.86 27.20 -10.08
CA ASN A 57 12.60 26.24 -9.01
C ASN A 57 11.09 26.03 -8.85
N PRO A 58 10.45 25.25 -9.75
CA PRO A 58 9.02 24.99 -9.63
C PRO A 58 8.75 24.24 -8.32
N PRO A 59 7.73 24.62 -7.51
CA PRO A 59 7.42 24.00 -6.21
C PRO A 59 7.28 22.46 -6.25
N ASN A 60 7.04 21.88 -7.42
CA ASN A 60 6.89 20.45 -7.60
C ASN A 60 8.21 19.65 -7.47
N GLN A 61 9.39 20.27 -7.65
CA GLN A 61 10.67 19.57 -7.49
C GLN A 61 11.00 19.28 -6.02
N THR A 62 10.70 20.22 -5.11
CA THR A 62 10.86 20.02 -3.67
C THR A 62 9.90 18.97 -3.15
N TRP A 63 8.65 18.97 -3.63
CA TRP A 63 7.66 17.93 -3.33
C TRP A 63 8.11 16.53 -3.79
N SER A 64 8.60 16.40 -5.02
CA SER A 64 9.10 15.12 -5.56
C SER A 64 10.30 14.60 -4.76
N THR A 65 11.20 15.48 -4.36
CA THR A 65 12.38 15.13 -3.55
C THR A 65 12.00 14.68 -2.15
N ALA A 66 11.09 15.42 -1.49
CA ALA A 66 10.56 15.06 -0.18
C ALA A 66 9.80 13.71 -0.22
N LEU A 67 8.98 13.48 -1.25
CA LEU A 67 8.29 12.20 -1.43
C LEU A 67 9.28 11.04 -1.64
N LYS A 68 10.38 11.23 -2.37
CA LYS A 68 11.42 10.20 -2.52
C LYS A 68 12.05 9.86 -1.17
N GLN A 69 12.36 10.85 -0.35
CA GLN A 69 12.90 10.65 1.00
C GLN A 69 11.91 9.89 1.89
N ILE A 70 10.64 10.30 1.92
CA ILE A 70 9.57 9.59 2.67
C ILE A 70 9.45 8.14 2.19
N ASN A 71 9.48 7.91 0.88
CA ASN A 71 9.42 6.56 0.33
C ASN A 71 10.63 5.72 0.71
N GLU A 72 11.82 6.31 0.77
CA GLU A 72 13.03 5.62 1.20
C GLU A 72 12.97 5.24 2.69
N GLU A 73 12.52 6.16 3.54
CA GLU A 73 12.30 5.90 4.97
C GLU A 73 11.25 4.81 5.17
N LYS A 74 10.11 4.87 4.47
CA LYS A 74 9.08 3.82 4.50
C LYS A 74 9.63 2.47 4.04
N ARG A 75 10.50 2.43 3.02
CA ARG A 75 11.15 1.19 2.60
C ARG A 75 12.06 0.62 3.68
N LYS A 76 12.85 1.47 4.34
CA LYS A 76 13.71 1.06 5.48
C LYS A 76 12.87 0.51 6.61
N TYR A 77 11.84 1.24 7.03
CA TYR A 77 10.90 0.82 8.06
C TYR A 77 10.22 -0.52 7.72
N ASN A 78 9.74 -0.68 6.48
CA ASN A 78 9.12 -1.92 6.02
C ASN A 78 10.13 -3.07 6.02
N ALA A 79 11.37 -2.84 5.59
CA ALA A 79 12.42 -3.85 5.60
C ALA A 79 12.79 -4.29 7.03
N GLU A 80 12.93 -3.33 7.95
CA GLU A 80 13.19 -3.58 9.37
C GLU A 80 12.03 -4.33 10.03
N SER A 81 10.80 -3.92 9.77
CA SER A 81 9.59 -4.56 10.29
C SER A 81 9.45 -5.99 9.76
N THR A 82 9.70 -6.20 8.47
CA THR A 82 9.67 -7.53 7.84
C THR A 82 10.74 -8.44 8.45
N LYS A 83 11.96 -7.93 8.63
CA LYS A 83 13.04 -8.66 9.28
C LYS A 83 12.69 -9.02 10.72
N TYR A 84 12.15 -8.07 11.48
CA TYR A 84 11.71 -8.31 12.85
C TYR A 84 10.66 -9.43 12.93
N LEU A 85 9.64 -9.39 12.06
CA LEU A 85 8.61 -10.42 12.00
C LEU A 85 9.20 -11.78 11.61
N TRP A 86 10.07 -11.82 10.61
CA TRP A 86 10.73 -13.05 10.15
C TRP A 86 11.51 -13.74 11.29
N GLU A 87 12.35 -12.98 12.02
CA GLU A 87 13.13 -13.55 13.12
C GLU A 87 12.25 -14.13 14.22
N LYS A 88 11.07 -13.53 14.48
CA LYS A 88 10.09 -14.06 15.44
C LYS A 88 9.36 -15.30 14.93
N GLN A 89 9.01 -15.33 13.64
CA GLN A 89 8.32 -16.46 13.04
C GLN A 89 9.21 -17.69 12.89
N LYS A 90 10.51 -17.49 12.69
CA LYS A 90 11.48 -18.58 12.50
C LYS A 90 11.47 -19.59 13.65
N GLU A 91 11.27 -19.14 14.89
CA GLU A 91 11.19 -20.00 16.06
C GLU A 91 9.92 -20.88 16.09
N LEU A 92 8.86 -20.45 15.39
CA LEU A 92 7.58 -21.16 15.30
C LEU A 92 7.55 -22.19 14.16
N PHE A 93 8.50 -22.13 13.23
CA PHE A 93 8.60 -23.04 12.09
C PHE A 93 9.21 -24.39 12.46
N VAL A 94 8.48 -25.15 13.26
CA VAL A 94 8.91 -26.45 13.78
C VAL A 94 8.29 -27.58 12.97
N TRP A 95 9.13 -28.42 12.37
CA TRP A 95 8.70 -29.62 11.65
C TRP A 95 8.19 -30.71 12.62
N PRO A 96 7.32 -31.62 12.15
CA PRO A 96 6.95 -32.81 12.91
C PRO A 96 8.18 -33.63 13.32
N PRO A 97 8.22 -34.23 14.54
CA PRO A 97 9.41 -34.91 15.06
C PRO A 97 10.02 -35.96 14.11
N ASP A 98 9.16 -36.74 13.44
CA ASP A 98 9.55 -37.81 12.53
C ASP A 98 10.25 -37.30 11.24
N ILE A 99 10.08 -36.01 10.94
CA ILE A 99 10.51 -35.38 9.70
C ILE A 99 11.59 -34.32 9.97
N ALA A 100 11.61 -33.73 11.17
CA ALA A 100 12.50 -32.63 11.54
C ALA A 100 13.98 -32.94 11.26
N THR A 101 14.44 -34.16 11.56
CA THR A 101 15.83 -34.58 11.31
C THR A 101 16.19 -34.68 9.83
N LEU A 102 15.21 -34.90 8.96
CA LEU A 102 15.40 -34.98 7.50
C LEU A 102 15.34 -33.60 6.82
N MET A 103 14.85 -32.58 7.54
CA MET A 103 14.66 -31.22 7.02
C MET A 103 15.78 -30.25 7.44
N THR A 104 16.73 -30.69 8.27
CA THR A 104 17.80 -29.85 8.84
C THR A 104 18.67 -29.16 7.78
N GLU A 105 18.94 -29.84 6.67
CA GLU A 105 19.76 -29.33 5.57
C GLU A 105 18.93 -28.67 4.45
N THR A 106 17.60 -28.69 4.57
CA THR A 106 16.71 -28.15 3.52
C THR A 106 16.48 -26.67 3.76
N PRO A 107 16.87 -25.77 2.83
CA PRO A 107 16.58 -24.35 2.97
C PRO A 107 15.06 -24.09 2.93
N HIS A 108 14.62 -22.98 3.54
CA HIS A 108 13.21 -22.56 3.49
C HIS A 108 12.73 -22.41 2.04
N ARG A 109 11.55 -22.96 1.73
CA ARG A 109 10.98 -23.09 0.37
C ARG A 109 11.89 -23.83 -0.63
N GLY A 110 12.86 -24.61 -0.14
CA GLY A 110 13.74 -25.44 -0.97
C GLY A 110 13.08 -26.73 -1.44
N GLU A 111 13.75 -27.41 -2.37
CA GLU A 111 13.30 -28.72 -2.86
C GLU A 111 13.39 -29.78 -1.75
N ILE A 112 12.30 -30.51 -1.52
CA ILE A 112 12.20 -31.53 -0.48
C ILE A 112 12.37 -32.92 -1.11
N SER A 113 13.31 -33.71 -0.59
CA SER A 113 13.51 -35.08 -1.05
C SER A 113 12.28 -35.97 -0.83
N ILE A 114 12.16 -37.07 -1.58
CA ILE A 114 10.95 -37.91 -1.56
C ILE A 114 10.67 -38.56 -0.20
N LYS A 115 11.72 -38.87 0.58
CA LYS A 115 11.59 -39.57 1.88
C LYS A 115 10.80 -38.75 2.92
N PRO A 116 11.15 -37.49 3.25
CA PRO A 116 10.34 -36.66 4.14
C PRO A 116 8.94 -36.40 3.60
N ARG A 117 8.75 -36.23 2.27
CA ARG A 117 7.41 -36.09 1.67
C ARG A 117 6.52 -37.30 1.91
N ASN A 118 7.07 -38.51 1.80
CA ASN A 118 6.35 -39.76 2.09
C ASN A 118 5.95 -39.88 3.57
N LEU A 119 6.82 -39.47 4.49
CA LEU A 119 6.53 -39.47 5.92
C LEU A 119 5.48 -38.41 6.26
N TYR A 120 5.59 -37.22 5.65
CA TYR A 120 4.67 -36.12 5.83
C TYR A 120 3.24 -36.50 5.51
N ARG A 121 3.02 -37.18 4.39
CA ARG A 121 1.70 -37.72 4.03
C ARG A 121 1.04 -38.49 5.18
N SER A 122 1.79 -39.36 5.87
CA SER A 122 1.26 -40.17 6.96
C SER A 122 1.07 -39.37 8.26
N ALA A 123 1.93 -38.36 8.49
CA ALA A 123 1.92 -37.53 9.69
C ALA A 123 0.89 -36.39 9.62
N TYR A 124 0.55 -35.89 8.43
CA TYR A 124 -0.18 -34.63 8.23
C TYR A 124 -1.49 -34.56 9.02
N LYS A 125 -2.32 -35.61 8.97
CA LYS A 125 -3.57 -35.66 9.72
C LYS A 125 -3.36 -35.52 11.23
N PHE A 126 -2.29 -36.10 11.76
CA PHE A 126 -1.95 -36.00 13.18
C PHE A 126 -1.45 -34.61 13.54
N GLU A 127 -0.77 -33.92 12.62
CA GLU A 127 -0.34 -32.54 12.78
C GLU A 127 -1.53 -31.57 12.86
N ILE A 128 -2.55 -31.75 12.02
CA ILE A 128 -3.81 -31.00 12.12
C ILE A 128 -4.50 -31.26 13.47
N LEU A 129 -4.59 -32.52 13.90
CA LEU A 129 -5.16 -32.87 15.20
C LEU A 129 -4.33 -32.33 16.37
N ARG A 130 -3.01 -32.25 16.21
CA ARG A 130 -2.12 -31.64 17.21
C ARG A 130 -2.40 -30.15 17.32
N ALA A 131 -2.46 -29.43 16.20
CA ALA A 131 -2.78 -28.01 16.15
C ALA A 131 -4.15 -27.72 16.78
N TYR A 132 -5.18 -28.50 16.44
CA TYR A 132 -6.51 -28.42 17.06
C TYR A 132 -6.46 -28.55 18.59
N LYS A 133 -5.66 -29.48 19.12
CA LYS A 133 -5.54 -29.71 20.56
C LYS A 133 -4.85 -28.56 21.31
N LEU A 134 -4.04 -27.74 20.63
CA LEU A 134 -3.34 -26.61 21.26
C LEU A 134 -4.31 -25.59 21.86
N ALA A 135 -5.51 -25.44 21.27
CA ALA A 135 -6.55 -24.54 21.77
C ALA A 135 -7.22 -25.00 23.08
N ASN A 136 -6.86 -26.19 23.59
CA ASN A 136 -7.51 -26.84 24.73
C ASN A 136 -9.05 -26.95 24.53
N PRO A 137 -9.50 -27.63 23.46
CA PRO A 137 -10.90 -27.71 23.12
C PRO A 137 -11.70 -28.53 24.15
N PHE A 138 -12.96 -28.16 24.33
CA PHE A 138 -13.88 -28.78 25.27
C PHE A 138 -14.25 -30.21 24.82
N SER A 139 -14.02 -31.18 25.70
CA SER A 139 -14.38 -32.58 25.52
C SER A 139 -15.59 -32.92 26.38
N LEU A 140 -16.71 -33.28 25.72
CA LEU A 140 -17.91 -33.77 26.40
C LEU A 140 -17.66 -35.05 27.22
N LYS A 141 -16.66 -35.86 26.82
CA LYS A 141 -16.31 -37.10 27.52
C LYS A 141 -15.61 -36.83 28.84
N ASP A 142 -14.70 -35.86 28.85
CA ASP A 142 -13.85 -35.57 30.00
C ASP A 142 -14.38 -34.42 30.86
N GLY A 143 -15.35 -33.64 30.35
CA GLY A 143 -15.87 -32.42 30.98
C GLY A 143 -14.81 -31.31 31.11
N LYS A 144 -13.76 -31.36 30.27
CA LYS A 144 -12.57 -30.50 30.37
C LYS A 144 -12.33 -29.77 29.07
N GLY A 145 -11.68 -28.60 29.17
CA GLY A 145 -11.35 -27.72 28.06
C GLY A 145 -12.02 -26.35 28.21
N LEU A 146 -11.49 -25.37 27.48
CA LEU A 146 -11.83 -23.96 27.65
C LEU A 146 -12.48 -23.34 26.40
N VAL A 147 -12.52 -24.07 25.28
CA VAL A 147 -13.05 -23.56 24.00
C VAL A 147 -13.92 -24.62 23.33
N ASP A 148 -15.12 -24.28 22.92
CA ASP A 148 -15.89 -25.07 21.96
C ASP A 148 -15.33 -24.85 20.56
N LEU A 149 -14.70 -25.88 20.01
CA LEU A 149 -14.04 -25.85 18.72
C LEU A 149 -14.34 -27.17 18.00
N ASN A 150 -14.92 -27.08 16.81
CA ASN A 150 -15.14 -28.24 15.96
C ASN A 150 -13.87 -28.51 15.13
N PRO A 151 -13.30 -29.73 15.14
CA PRO A 151 -12.07 -30.02 14.37
C PRO A 151 -12.22 -29.80 12.87
N ASN A 152 -13.44 -29.87 12.31
CA ASN A 152 -13.67 -29.69 10.87
C ASN A 152 -13.55 -28.24 10.40
N ILE A 153 -13.50 -27.26 11.32
CA ILE A 153 -13.33 -25.85 10.92
C ILE A 153 -11.86 -25.48 10.76
N ILE A 154 -10.94 -26.35 11.19
CA ILE A 154 -9.52 -26.11 11.01
C ILE A 154 -9.23 -26.16 9.51
N PRO A 155 -8.70 -25.09 8.90
CA PRO A 155 -8.35 -25.11 7.49
C PRO A 155 -7.20 -26.10 7.29
N HIS A 156 -7.38 -27.03 6.36
CA HIS A 156 -6.39 -28.03 6.03
C HIS A 156 -6.55 -28.48 4.59
N VAL A 157 -5.47 -29.00 4.01
CA VAL A 157 -5.52 -29.70 2.73
C VAL A 157 -6.39 -30.96 2.91
N PRO A 158 -7.26 -31.31 1.94
CA PRO A 158 -8.13 -32.48 2.07
C PRO A 158 -7.34 -33.75 2.39
N PHE A 159 -7.77 -34.53 3.39
CA PHE A 159 -6.97 -35.65 3.91
C PHE A 159 -6.73 -36.75 2.87
N ASP A 160 -7.64 -36.89 1.91
CA ASP A 160 -7.51 -37.85 0.82
C ASP A 160 -6.59 -37.39 -0.32
N LYS A 161 -6.21 -36.10 -0.40
CA LYS A 161 -5.40 -35.54 -1.51
C LYS A 161 -4.11 -36.33 -1.74
N TRP A 162 -3.44 -36.70 -0.64
CA TRP A 162 -2.16 -37.42 -0.71
C TRP A 162 -2.28 -38.90 -0.41
N ARG A 163 -3.49 -39.47 -0.34
CA ARG A 163 -3.68 -40.87 0.06
C ARG A 163 -2.85 -41.86 -0.77
N ASN A 164 -2.80 -41.66 -2.10
CA ASN A 164 -2.12 -42.57 -3.03
C ASN A 164 -0.80 -42.00 -3.57
N VAL A 165 -0.62 -40.68 -3.53
CA VAL A 165 0.53 -39.98 -4.12
C VAL A 165 1.12 -39.05 -3.08
N SER A 166 2.43 -39.04 -2.96
CA SER A 166 3.13 -38.16 -2.02
C SER A 166 3.03 -36.70 -2.46
N PRO A 167 2.96 -35.75 -1.52
CA PRO A 167 2.93 -34.33 -1.84
C PRO A 167 4.12 -33.93 -2.71
N THR A 168 3.97 -32.86 -3.49
CA THR A 168 5.12 -32.15 -4.06
C THR A 168 5.86 -31.39 -2.96
N SER A 169 7.06 -30.89 -3.26
CA SER A 169 7.81 -30.05 -2.32
C SER A 169 7.05 -28.77 -1.98
N GLU A 170 6.45 -28.14 -2.98
CA GLU A 170 5.59 -26.95 -2.82
C GLU A 170 4.34 -27.25 -1.97
N ASP A 171 3.60 -28.32 -2.30
CA ASP A 171 2.43 -28.75 -1.52
C ASP A 171 2.75 -28.95 -0.04
N MET A 172 3.91 -29.56 0.26
CA MET A 172 4.33 -29.83 1.64
C MET A 172 4.73 -28.55 2.37
N TRP A 173 5.38 -27.60 1.71
CA TRP A 173 5.68 -26.29 2.30
C TRP A 173 4.41 -25.51 2.62
N ASP A 174 3.52 -25.36 1.63
CA ASP A 174 2.28 -24.58 1.79
C ASP A 174 1.42 -25.15 2.93
N ALA A 175 1.23 -26.47 2.95
CA ALA A 175 0.45 -27.12 4.00
C ALA A 175 1.09 -27.03 5.38
N GLN A 176 2.42 -27.05 5.45
CA GLN A 176 3.13 -26.91 6.72
C GLN A 176 3.08 -25.47 7.25
N GLU A 177 3.15 -24.48 6.35
CA GLU A 177 3.00 -23.07 6.69
C GLU A 177 1.62 -22.79 7.29
N ASP A 178 0.57 -23.37 6.71
CA ASP A 178 -0.78 -23.32 7.28
C ASP A 178 -0.84 -23.96 8.67
N VAL A 179 -0.22 -25.14 8.86
CA VAL A 179 -0.14 -25.80 10.17
C VAL A 179 0.54 -24.91 11.21
N TRP A 180 1.64 -24.24 10.85
CA TRP A 180 2.33 -23.31 11.75
C TRP A 180 1.47 -22.11 12.13
N LEU A 181 0.77 -21.53 11.16
CA LEU A 181 -0.11 -20.39 11.38
C LEU A 181 -1.29 -20.78 12.28
N VAL A 182 -1.98 -21.88 11.97
CA VAL A 182 -3.09 -22.41 12.78
C VAL A 182 -2.59 -22.70 14.20
N SER A 183 -1.45 -23.39 14.35
CA SER A 183 -0.90 -23.72 15.66
C SER A 183 -0.65 -22.46 16.50
N SER A 184 -0.07 -21.43 15.89
CA SER A 184 0.18 -20.14 16.56
C SER A 184 -1.11 -19.46 17.02
N ILE A 185 -2.17 -19.51 16.21
CA ILE A 185 -3.49 -18.97 16.56
C ILE A 185 -4.11 -19.76 17.72
N MET A 186 -4.07 -21.09 17.65
CA MET A 186 -4.63 -21.97 18.69
C MET A 186 -3.90 -21.80 20.02
N GLU A 187 -2.57 -21.67 20.02
CA GLU A 187 -1.78 -21.38 21.21
C GLU A 187 -2.12 -20.02 21.81
N ALA A 188 -2.29 -18.99 20.97
CA ALA A 188 -2.69 -17.67 21.43
C ALA A 188 -4.08 -17.70 22.11
N ILE A 189 -5.04 -18.42 21.54
CA ILE A 189 -6.38 -18.61 22.13
C ILE A 189 -6.28 -19.30 23.50
N ALA A 190 -5.56 -20.42 23.57
CA ALA A 190 -5.37 -21.14 24.82
C ALA A 190 -4.67 -20.28 25.88
N LYS A 191 -3.69 -19.47 25.47
CA LYS A 191 -2.98 -18.54 26.34
C LYS A 191 -3.92 -17.46 26.88
N VAL A 192 -4.72 -16.81 26.04
CA VAL A 192 -5.69 -15.79 26.47
C VAL A 192 -6.67 -16.37 27.49
N ASN A 193 -7.20 -17.56 27.22
CA ASN A 193 -8.14 -18.20 28.14
C ASN A 193 -7.46 -18.58 29.46
N LYS A 194 -6.24 -19.13 29.41
CA LYS A 194 -5.47 -19.46 30.62
C LYS A 194 -5.12 -18.23 31.44
N ASP A 195 -4.66 -17.16 30.81
CA ASP A 195 -4.21 -15.93 31.48
C ASP A 195 -5.38 -15.19 32.16
N SER A 196 -6.62 -15.41 31.69
CA SER A 196 -7.82 -14.89 32.35
C SER A 196 -8.21 -15.63 33.66
N GLY A 197 -7.58 -16.78 33.94
CA GLY A 197 -7.92 -17.62 35.09
C GLY A 197 -9.18 -18.46 34.93
N ALA A 198 -9.73 -18.57 33.71
CA ALA A 198 -10.92 -19.36 33.43
C ALA A 198 -10.70 -20.85 33.76
N SER A 199 -11.60 -21.42 34.54
CA SER A 199 -11.55 -22.85 34.90
C SER A 199 -12.49 -23.71 34.06
N ASN A 200 -13.42 -23.08 33.34
CA ASN A 200 -14.39 -23.71 32.47
C ASN A 200 -14.71 -22.84 31.24
N ILE A 201 -15.41 -23.42 30.27
CA ILE A 201 -15.80 -22.72 29.03
C ILE A 201 -16.66 -21.48 29.27
N SER A 202 -17.51 -21.46 30.31
CA SER A 202 -18.39 -20.33 30.59
C SER A 202 -17.65 -19.11 31.15
N GLU A 203 -16.50 -19.34 31.78
CA GLU A 203 -15.61 -18.29 32.28
C GLU A 203 -14.59 -17.83 31.25
N SER A 204 -14.40 -18.62 30.18
CA SER A 204 -13.38 -18.33 29.16
C SER A 204 -13.73 -17.06 28.36
N PRO A 205 -12.77 -16.15 28.12
CA PRO A 205 -12.96 -15.00 27.24
C PRO A 205 -13.29 -15.42 25.80
N ILE A 206 -12.55 -16.40 25.28
CA ILE A 206 -12.80 -16.98 23.95
C ILE A 206 -13.48 -18.33 24.17
N ARG A 207 -14.81 -18.35 24.08
CA ARG A 207 -15.62 -19.53 24.42
C ARG A 207 -15.84 -20.48 23.27
N GLN A 208 -15.97 -19.95 22.06
CA GLN A 208 -16.35 -20.72 20.90
C GLN A 208 -15.69 -20.15 19.66
N ILE A 209 -15.27 -21.04 18.77
CA ILE A 209 -14.81 -20.70 17.43
C ILE A 209 -15.72 -21.42 16.46
N SER A 210 -16.53 -20.64 15.75
CA SER A 210 -17.50 -21.19 14.79
C SER A 210 -16.94 -21.24 13.38
N VAL A 211 -16.02 -20.33 13.04
CA VAL A 211 -15.41 -20.19 11.72
C VAL A 211 -13.94 -19.81 11.89
N LEU A 212 -13.07 -20.43 11.10
CA LEU A 212 -11.65 -20.07 10.99
C LEU A 212 -11.27 -20.04 9.51
N GLU A 213 -11.08 -18.84 8.98
CA GLU A 213 -10.68 -18.62 7.59
C GLU A 213 -9.31 -17.97 7.54
N LEU A 214 -8.42 -18.54 6.74
CA LEU A 214 -7.11 -17.97 6.45
C LEU A 214 -7.14 -17.38 5.05
N ARG A 215 -6.44 -16.26 4.82
CA ARG A 215 -6.24 -15.69 3.46
C ARG A 215 -5.36 -16.63 2.62
N GLY A 216 -5.96 -17.72 2.14
CA GLY A 216 -5.30 -18.81 1.41
C GLY A 216 -5.78 -20.22 1.79
N GLY A 217 -6.43 -20.38 2.95
CA GLY A 217 -6.94 -21.67 3.42
C GLY A 217 -8.35 -21.96 2.91
N THR A 218 -8.62 -23.22 2.55
CA THR A 218 -10.00 -23.71 2.36
C THR A 218 -10.45 -24.43 3.63
N VAL A 219 -11.71 -24.27 4.02
CA VAL A 219 -12.27 -24.89 5.23
C VAL A 219 -12.77 -26.29 4.86
N GLY A 220 -12.22 -27.33 5.49
CA GLY A 220 -12.73 -28.71 5.39
C GLY A 220 -12.45 -29.49 4.08
N ASP A 221 -12.85 -30.77 4.08
CA ASP A 221 -12.65 -31.74 2.98
C ASP A 221 -13.60 -31.52 1.77
N ASP A 222 -14.51 -30.55 1.81
CA ASP A 222 -15.54 -30.38 0.76
C ASP A 222 -15.07 -29.57 -0.45
N GLY A 223 -13.84 -29.06 -0.43
CA GLY A 223 -13.22 -28.38 -1.56
C GLY A 223 -13.94 -27.10 -2.00
N SER A 224 -14.82 -26.55 -1.15
CA SER A 224 -15.47 -25.29 -1.44
C SER A 224 -14.51 -24.13 -1.16
N ALA A 225 -13.77 -23.72 -2.19
CA ALA A 225 -13.05 -22.46 -2.17
C ALA A 225 -14.04 -21.32 -1.91
N PRO A 226 -13.73 -20.35 -1.03
CA PRO A 226 -14.51 -19.13 -0.96
C PRO A 226 -14.41 -18.43 -2.31
N ALA A 227 -15.56 -18.17 -2.92
CA ALA A 227 -15.66 -17.35 -4.11
C ALA A 227 -15.08 -15.96 -3.79
N GLY A 228 -13.90 -15.67 -4.34
CA GLY A 228 -13.34 -14.32 -4.43
C GLY A 228 -13.75 -13.67 -5.73
#